data_AF-A0A7V4H272-F1
#
_entry.id   AF-A0A7V4H272-F1
#
_cell.length_a   1.000
_cell.length_b   1.000
_cell.length_c   1.000
_cell.angle_alpha   90.00
_cell.angle_beta   90.00
_cell.angle_gamma   90.00
#
_symmetry.space_group_name_H-M   'P 1'
#
loop_
_entity.id
_entity.type
_entity.pdbx_description
1 polymer ?
#
loop_
_entity_poly.entity_id
_entity_poly.type
_entity_poly.pdbx_seq_one_letter_code
_entity_poly.pdbx_strand_id
1 'polypeptide(L)'
;MSLLQGPWRAEADARIARHRHGTCTITVTTAGGAPVAGAAIAVEHLRGPLPIGTCINDWIHAPGGDGPRYRDAVRSAFDALVCENAMKWYAIEARDGELDWRGADAACQFALDVDLPLRGHCLFWS
;
A
#
# COMPACT_ATOMS: atom_id res chain seq x y z
N MET A 1 -20.41 -25.23 -6.39
CA MET A 1 -20.93 -23.86 -6.18
C MET A 1 -19.73 -22.93 -6.09
N SER A 2 -19.55 -21.99 -7.03
CA SER A 2 -18.38 -21.10 -7.06
C SER A 2 -18.49 -20.04 -5.96
N LEU A 3 -17.46 -19.90 -5.14
CA LEU A 3 -17.38 -18.86 -4.10
C LEU A 3 -17.46 -17.44 -4.69
N LEU A 4 -17.22 -17.29 -6.00
CA LEU A 4 -17.21 -16.01 -6.71
C LEU A 4 -18.60 -15.49 -7.14
N GLN A 5 -19.68 -16.25 -6.94
CA GLN A 5 -21.02 -15.94 -7.48
C GLN A 5 -22.13 -16.06 -6.43
N GLY A 6 -21.80 -15.96 -5.14
CA GLY A 6 -22.78 -16.03 -4.06
C GLY A 6 -23.60 -14.74 -3.89
N PRO A 7 -24.75 -14.78 -3.17
CA PRO A 7 -25.59 -13.61 -2.91
C PRO A 7 -24.85 -12.49 -2.15
N TRP A 8 -23.76 -12.84 -1.44
CA TRP A 8 -22.88 -11.86 -0.78
C TRP A 8 -22.28 -10.85 -1.76
N ARG A 9 -22.09 -11.22 -3.04
CA ARG A 9 -21.41 -10.37 -4.02
C ARG A 9 -22.26 -9.17 -4.43
N ALA A 10 -23.54 -9.39 -4.72
CA ALA A 10 -24.47 -8.29 -5.04
C ALA A 10 -24.59 -7.31 -3.86
N GLU A 11 -24.66 -7.84 -2.64
CA GLU A 11 -24.70 -7.04 -1.41
C GLU A 11 -23.37 -6.28 -1.17
N ALA A 12 -22.22 -6.88 -1.45
CA ALA A 12 -20.93 -6.20 -1.41
C ALA A 12 -20.83 -5.09 -2.46
N ASP A 13 -21.25 -5.35 -3.70
CA ASP A 13 -21.25 -4.39 -4.81
C ASP A 13 -22.14 -3.17 -4.49
N ALA A 14 -23.32 -3.39 -3.88
CA ALA A 14 -24.20 -2.31 -3.44
C ALA A 14 -23.54 -1.41 -2.37
N ARG A 15 -22.84 -2.00 -1.38
CA ARG A 15 -22.09 -1.23 -0.37
C ARG A 15 -20.90 -0.49 -0.96
N ILE A 16 -20.17 -1.10 -1.89
CA ILE A 16 -19.06 -0.45 -2.60
C ILE A 16 -19.58 0.76 -3.38
N ALA A 17 -20.67 0.62 -4.14
CA ALA A 17 -21.29 1.73 -4.85
C ALA A 17 -21.70 2.87 -3.92
N ARG A 18 -22.23 2.54 -2.73
CA ARG A 18 -22.66 3.54 -1.74
C ARG A 18 -21.51 4.26 -1.04
N HIS A 19 -20.44 3.55 -0.69
CA HIS A 19 -19.41 4.05 0.23
C HIS A 19 -18.06 4.34 -0.42
N ARG A 20 -17.80 3.77 -1.60
CA ARG A 20 -16.48 3.76 -2.25
C ARG A 20 -16.50 4.28 -3.68
N HIS A 21 -17.68 4.58 -4.25
CA HIS A 21 -17.79 5.24 -5.55
C HIS A 21 -18.12 6.72 -5.39
N GLY A 22 -17.59 7.53 -6.29
CA GLY A 22 -17.99 8.92 -6.51
C GLY A 22 -18.25 9.13 -8.00
N THR A 23 -19.04 10.14 -8.32
CA THR A 23 -19.25 10.54 -9.72
C THR A 23 -18.05 11.35 -10.21
N CYS A 24 -17.37 10.86 -11.24
CA CYS A 24 -16.37 11.63 -11.99
C CYS A 24 -16.97 12.02 -13.34
N THR A 25 -17.02 13.33 -13.63
CA THR A 25 -17.51 13.85 -14.91
C THR A 25 -16.34 14.48 -15.65
N ILE A 26 -16.07 13.97 -16.86
CA ILE A 26 -15.03 14.50 -17.75
C ILE A 26 -15.73 15.25 -18.89
N THR A 27 -15.38 16.53 -19.07
CA THR A 27 -15.92 17.36 -20.15
C THR A 27 -14.79 17.81 -21.06
N VAL A 28 -14.91 17.49 -22.35
CA VAL A 28 -13.90 17.86 -23.36
C VAL A 28 -14.46 19.01 -24.19
N THR A 29 -13.77 20.15 -24.17
CA THR A 29 -14.17 21.37 -24.89
C THR A 29 -13.04 21.90 -25.74
N THR A 30 -13.39 22.62 -26.81
CA THR A 30 -12.44 23.40 -27.60
C THR A 30 -12.00 24.65 -26.83
N ALA A 31 -10.97 25.34 -27.32
CA ALA A 31 -10.55 26.63 -26.75
C ALA A 31 -11.69 27.68 -26.72
N GLY A 32 -12.68 27.57 -27.62
CA GLY A 32 -13.86 28.43 -27.66
C GLY A 32 -15.02 27.96 -26.77
N GLY A 33 -14.84 26.90 -25.97
CA GLY A 33 -15.85 26.36 -25.05
C GLY A 33 -16.88 25.41 -25.68
N ALA A 34 -16.80 25.13 -26.98
CA ALA A 34 -17.71 24.19 -27.63
C ALA A 34 -17.36 22.73 -27.26
N PRO A 35 -18.34 21.85 -27.02
CA PRO A 35 -18.10 20.43 -26.76
C PRO A 35 -17.41 19.72 -27.94
N VAL A 36 -16.46 18.84 -27.66
CA VAL A 36 -15.83 17.98 -28.68
C VAL A 36 -16.64 16.69 -28.83
N ALA A 37 -17.31 16.53 -29.96
CA ALA A 37 -18.06 15.31 -30.27
C ALA A 37 -17.13 14.14 -30.57
N GLY A 38 -17.43 12.95 -30.01
CA GLY A 38 -16.68 11.73 -30.28
C GLY A 38 -15.25 11.70 -29.72
N ALA A 39 -14.93 12.53 -28.72
CA ALA A 39 -13.62 12.52 -28.08
C ALA A 39 -13.30 11.14 -27.49
N ALA A 40 -12.14 10.57 -27.83
CA ALA A 40 -11.62 9.36 -27.19
C ALA A 40 -10.96 9.74 -25.86
N ILE A 41 -11.39 9.11 -24.77
CA ILE A 41 -10.88 9.35 -23.42
C ILE A 41 -10.40 8.02 -22.85
N ALA A 42 -9.16 8.00 -22.34
CA ALA A 42 -8.64 6.91 -21.52
C ALA A 42 -8.50 7.41 -20.08
N VAL A 43 -8.96 6.60 -19.13
CA VAL A 43 -8.84 6.89 -17.69
C VAL A 43 -8.07 5.75 -17.04
N GLU A 44 -7.01 6.11 -16.32
CA GLU A 44 -6.19 5.17 -15.55
C GLU A 44 -6.31 5.49 -14.06
N HIS A 45 -6.57 4.47 -13.24
CA HIS A 45 -6.60 4.63 -11.79
C HIS A 45 -5.19 4.43 -11.25
N LEU A 46 -4.51 5.53 -10.91
CA LEU A 46 -3.13 5.50 -10.43
C LEU A 46 -3.02 5.10 -8.95
N ARG A 47 -3.82 5.72 -8.07
CA ARG A 47 -3.84 5.44 -6.62
C ARG A 47 -5.25 5.60 -6.05
N GLY A 48 -5.60 4.72 -5.11
CA GLY A 48 -6.88 4.75 -4.40
C GLY A 48 -6.76 5.26 -2.96
N PRO A 49 -7.88 5.61 -2.32
CA PRO A 49 -7.89 5.96 -0.90
C PRO A 49 -7.63 4.75 0.02
N LEU A 50 -7.63 3.53 -0.53
CA LEU A 50 -7.26 2.30 0.18
C LEU A 50 -5.85 1.90 -0.30
N PRO A 51 -4.82 2.01 0.54
CA PRO A 51 -3.47 1.64 0.15
C PRO A 51 -3.36 0.12 -0.05
N ILE A 52 -2.65 -0.29 -1.09
CA ILE A 52 -2.23 -1.69 -1.27
C ILE A 52 -0.81 -1.81 -0.71
N GLY A 53 -0.69 -2.45 0.44
CA GLY A 53 0.58 -2.56 1.16
C GLY A 53 1.22 -3.94 1.11
N THR A 54 2.48 -3.99 1.55
CA THR A 54 3.24 -5.24 1.69
C THR A 54 3.94 -5.37 3.04
N CYS A 55 4.25 -6.60 3.41
CA CYS A 55 5.10 -6.93 4.54
C CYS A 55 6.57 -6.90 4.10
N ILE A 56 7.42 -6.17 4.83
CA ILE A 56 8.85 -6.02 4.54
C ILE A 56 9.72 -6.73 5.58
N ASN A 57 10.84 -7.28 5.11
CA ASN A 57 11.83 -7.95 5.95
C ASN A 57 13.22 -7.31 5.81
N ASP A 58 14.22 -7.97 6.38
CA ASP A 58 15.57 -7.42 6.53
C ASP A 58 16.30 -7.14 5.20
N TRP A 59 15.82 -7.68 4.08
CA TRP A 59 16.33 -7.30 2.76
C TRP A 59 16.18 -5.80 2.47
N ILE A 60 15.30 -5.11 3.20
CA ILE A 60 15.13 -3.67 3.07
C ILE A 60 16.42 -2.89 3.34
N HIS A 61 17.28 -3.36 4.24
CA HIS A 61 18.53 -2.70 4.60
C HIS A 61 19.79 -3.43 4.10
N ALA A 62 19.63 -4.49 3.32
CA ALA A 62 20.76 -5.20 2.72
C ALA A 62 21.43 -4.33 1.63
N PRO A 63 22.75 -4.05 1.72
CA PRO A 63 23.43 -3.20 0.74
C PRO A 63 23.72 -3.91 -0.59
N GLY A 64 23.76 -5.25 -0.60
CA GLY A 64 24.05 -6.07 -1.77
C GLY A 64 23.11 -7.26 -1.92
N GLY A 65 23.47 -8.20 -2.79
CA GLY A 65 22.59 -9.31 -3.16
C GLY A 65 21.29 -8.80 -3.77
N ASP A 66 20.15 -9.36 -3.36
CA ASP A 66 18.83 -8.94 -3.82
C ASP A 66 18.29 -7.68 -3.13
N GLY A 67 19.01 -7.10 -2.15
CA GLY A 67 18.56 -5.92 -1.40
C GLY A 67 18.13 -4.72 -2.27
N PRO A 68 18.95 -4.27 -3.25
CA PRO A 68 18.56 -3.20 -4.16
C PRO A 68 17.28 -3.53 -4.96
N ARG A 69 17.20 -4.75 -5.52
CA ARG A 69 16.04 -5.20 -6.30
C ARG A 69 14.79 -5.30 -5.43
N TYR A 70 14.94 -5.72 -4.17
CA TYR A 70 13.87 -5.80 -3.19
C TYR A 70 13.30 -4.42 -2.89
N ARG A 71 14.15 -3.43 -2.56
CA ARG A 71 13.73 -2.04 -2.34
C ARG A 71 13.03 -1.44 -3.57
N ASP A 72 13.55 -1.71 -4.77
CA ASP A 72 12.95 -1.26 -6.02
C ASP A 72 11.55 -1.83 -6.24
N ALA A 73 11.38 -3.14 -6.02
CA ALA A 73 10.08 -3.79 -6.14
C ALA A 73 9.09 -3.20 -5.12
N VAL A 74 9.51 -3.04 -3.87
CA VAL A 74 8.66 -2.48 -2.80
C VAL A 74 8.16 -1.08 -3.15
N ARG A 75 9.05 -0.16 -3.53
CA ARG A 75 8.65 1.23 -3.85
C ARG A 75 7.82 1.35 -5.13
N SER A 76 7.95 0.42 -6.06
CA SER A 76 7.22 0.48 -7.34
C SER A 76 5.80 -0.08 -7.29
N ALA A 77 5.52 -0.97 -6.33
CA ALA A 77 4.32 -1.80 -6.37
C ALA A 77 3.35 -1.56 -5.20
N PHE A 78 3.76 -0.84 -4.17
CA PHE A 78 2.98 -0.72 -2.93
C PHE A 78 2.87 0.72 -2.42
N ASP A 79 1.76 0.98 -1.73
CA ASP A 79 1.41 2.28 -1.14
C ASP A 79 1.56 2.32 0.39
N ALA A 80 1.89 1.19 1.03
CA ALA A 80 2.05 1.09 2.47
C ALA A 80 2.91 -0.11 2.88
N LEU A 81 3.55 -0.01 4.05
CA LEU A 81 4.48 -1.01 4.55
C LEU A 81 4.06 -1.53 5.93
N VAL A 82 4.47 -2.75 6.27
CA VAL A 82 4.44 -3.30 7.63
C VAL A 82 5.70 -4.14 7.85
N CYS A 83 6.32 -4.06 9.02
CA CYS A 83 7.48 -4.88 9.35
C CYS A 83 7.08 -6.34 9.62
N GLU A 84 7.75 -7.30 8.98
CA GLU A 84 7.52 -8.72 9.21
C GLU A 84 7.88 -9.12 10.65
N ASN A 85 9.08 -8.73 11.10
CA ASN A 85 9.63 -9.14 12.39
C ASN A 85 10.35 -8.02 13.13
N ALA A 86 10.89 -7.04 12.44
CA ALA A 86 11.78 -6.01 13.02
C ALA A 86 11.14 -5.17 14.15
N MET A 87 9.81 -5.16 14.26
CA MET A 87 9.06 -4.44 15.31
C MET A 87 8.34 -5.37 16.31
N LYS A 88 8.63 -6.68 16.28
CA LYS A 88 8.09 -7.62 17.27
C LYS A 88 8.93 -7.60 18.53
N TRP A 89 8.31 -7.95 19.66
CA TRP A 89 8.95 -7.93 20.97
C TRP A 89 10.30 -8.65 20.99
N TYR A 90 10.37 -9.87 20.47
CA TYR A 90 11.63 -10.64 20.48
C TYR A 90 12.76 -10.03 19.62
N ALA A 91 12.42 -9.14 18.67
CA ALA A 91 13.41 -8.44 17.86
C ALA A 91 13.89 -7.17 18.57
N ILE A 92 12.97 -6.46 19.25
CA ILE A 92 13.26 -5.22 19.97
C ILE A 92 13.88 -5.47 21.34
N GLU A 93 13.42 -6.47 22.08
CA GLU A 93 13.80 -6.72 23.48
C GLU A 93 13.81 -8.24 23.73
N ALA A 94 14.83 -8.92 23.19
CA ALA A 94 15.01 -10.35 23.39
C ALA A 94 15.33 -10.72 24.85
N ARG A 95 15.88 -9.77 25.61
CA ARG A 95 16.14 -9.85 27.05
C ARG A 95 15.70 -8.55 27.70
N ASP A 96 15.14 -8.66 28.90
CA ASP A 96 14.63 -7.52 29.68
C ASP A 96 15.69 -6.42 29.82
N GLY A 97 15.36 -5.21 29.35
CA GLY A 97 16.24 -4.04 29.35
C GLY A 97 17.28 -3.98 28.23
N GLU A 98 17.43 -5.03 27.41
CA GLU A 98 18.35 -5.05 26.26
C GLU A 98 17.61 -4.69 24.96
N LEU A 99 17.45 -3.38 24.70
CA LEU A 99 16.75 -2.87 23.52
C LEU A 99 17.62 -2.85 22.25
N ASP A 100 17.08 -3.37 21.14
CA ASP A 100 17.66 -3.31 19.79
C ASP A 100 16.64 -2.78 18.77
N TRP A 101 16.77 -1.49 18.45
CA TRP A 101 15.90 -0.82 17.48
C TRP A 101 16.47 -0.79 16.06
N ARG A 102 17.67 -1.32 15.81
CA ARG A 102 18.39 -1.11 14.53
C ARG A 102 17.59 -1.56 13.31
N GLY A 103 16.95 -2.73 13.40
CA GLY A 103 16.11 -3.25 12.32
C GLY A 103 14.85 -2.40 12.10
N ALA A 104 14.18 -2.00 13.18
CA ALA A 104 13.00 -1.15 13.13
C ALA A 104 13.32 0.25 12.57
N ASP A 105 14.42 0.86 13.02
CA ASP A 105 14.89 2.16 12.57
C ASP A 105 15.26 2.14 11.10
N ALA A 106 15.92 1.07 10.62
CA ALA A 106 16.23 0.92 9.21
C ALA A 106 14.97 0.82 8.33
N ALA A 107 13.93 0.10 8.80
CA ALA A 107 12.65 0.03 8.10
C ALA A 107 11.90 1.37 8.12
N CYS A 108 11.90 2.08 9.25
CA CYS A 108 11.35 3.43 9.38
C CYS A 108 12.05 4.40 8.43
N GLN A 109 13.38 4.38 8.39
CA GLN A 109 14.17 5.25 7.52
C GLN A 109 13.84 4.99 6.05
N PHE A 110 13.81 3.71 5.63
CA PHE A 110 13.41 3.39 4.27
C PHE A 110 12.00 3.92 3.94
N ALA A 111 11.03 3.72 4.84
CA ALA A 111 9.66 4.18 4.64
C ALA A 111 9.59 5.71 4.45
N LEU A 112 10.36 6.46 5.24
CA LEU A 112 10.50 7.92 5.09
C LEU A 112 11.15 8.29 3.75
N ASP A 113 12.21 7.58 3.35
CA ASP A 113 12.95 7.86 2.11
C ASP A 113 12.10 7.65 0.85
N VAL A 114 11.13 6.72 0.89
CA VAL A 114 10.22 6.44 -0.23
C VAL A 114 8.83 7.06 -0.06
N ASP A 115 8.62 7.88 0.97
CA ASP A 115 7.35 8.54 1.30
C ASP A 115 6.16 7.55 1.39
N LEU A 116 6.37 6.42 2.07
CA LEU A 116 5.33 5.41 2.30
C LEU A 116 5.00 5.30 3.81
N PRO A 117 3.72 5.22 4.18
CA PRO A 117 3.33 4.96 5.57
C PRO A 117 3.77 3.56 6.01
N LEU A 118 4.27 3.46 7.24
CA LEU A 118 4.68 2.21 7.88
C LEU A 118 3.78 1.88 9.07
N ARG A 119 3.15 0.71 9.05
CA ARG A 119 2.36 0.18 10.17
C ARG A 119 3.27 -0.58 11.13
N GLY A 120 3.22 -0.24 12.41
CA GLY A 120 3.86 -1.01 13.48
C GLY A 120 3.21 -2.38 13.69
N HIS A 121 4.02 -3.43 13.79
CA HIS A 121 3.59 -4.80 14.04
C HIS A 121 4.65 -5.56 14.86
N CYS A 122 4.43 -5.89 16.12
CA CYS A 122 3.29 -5.51 16.98
C CYS A 122 3.75 -5.46 18.44
N LEU A 123 2.98 -4.74 19.27
CA LEU A 123 3.31 -4.55 20.68
C LEU A 123 3.07 -5.80 21.53
N PHE A 124 2.05 -6.60 21.22
CA PHE A 124 1.74 -7.82 21.97
C PHE A 124 1.16 -8.89 21.04
N TRP A 125 1.65 -10.12 21.20
CA TRP A 125 1.25 -11.28 20.37
C TRP A 125 1.40 -12.59 21.17
N SER A 126 0.58 -13.60 20.86
CA SER A 126 0.46 -14.87 21.59
C SER A 126 1.20 -16.01 20.90
#